data_AF-A0A1V2DTT4-F1
#
_entry.id   AF-A0A1V2DTT4-F1
#
_cell.length_a   1.000
_cell.length_b   1.000
_cell.length_c   1.000
_cell.angle_alpha   90.00
_cell.angle_beta   90.00
_cell.angle_gamma   90.00
#
_symmetry.space_group_name_H-M   'P 1'
#
loop_
_entity.id
_entity.type
_entity.pdbx_description
1 polymer ?
#
loop_
_entity_poly.entity_id
_entity_poly.type
_entity_poly.pdbx_seq_one_letter_code
_entity_poly.pdbx_strand_id
1 'polypeptide(L)'
;MKGPYFLTQALLPVLADGASIVNVSGGMVRDNPEDHRMVSSVTALGRPGEAGDIGAAIAALLSDDNRWVTGQRIEVSGGLFL
;
A
#
# COMPACT_ATOMS: atom_id res chain seq x y z
N MET A 1 11.43 -14.48 6.31
CA MET A 1 10.08 -14.27 5.74
C MET A 1 10.19 -14.33 4.22
N LYS A 2 9.57 -15.30 3.52
CA LYS A 2 9.67 -15.48 2.05
C LYS A 2 8.41 -15.09 1.26
N GLY A 3 7.32 -14.72 1.95
CA GLY A 3 6.02 -14.41 1.32
C GLY A 3 6.06 -13.31 0.26
N PRO A 4 6.64 -12.12 0.55
CA PRO A 4 6.71 -11.04 -0.42
C PRO A 4 7.53 -11.40 -1.67
N TYR A 5 8.57 -12.23 -1.50
CA TYR A 5 9.40 -12.71 -2.61
C TYR A 5 8.60 -13.59 -3.58
N PHE A 6 7.83 -14.56 -3.08
CA PHE A 6 7.00 -15.43 -3.92
C PHE A 6 5.83 -14.68 -4.56
N LEU A 7 5.25 -13.70 -3.85
CA LEU A 7 4.22 -12.83 -4.42
C LEU A 7 4.76 -11.99 -5.59
N THR A 8 5.95 -11.41 -5.44
CA THR A 8 6.61 -10.68 -6.54
C THR A 8 6.89 -11.59 -7.74
N GLN A 9 7.37 -12.82 -7.53
CA GLN A 9 7.57 -13.77 -8.64
C GLN A 9 6.26 -14.12 -9.35
N ALA A 10 5.18 -14.33 -8.61
CA ALA A 10 3.87 -14.68 -9.18
C ALA A 10 3.27 -13.53 -10.01
N LEU A 11 3.52 -12.28 -9.61
CA LEU A 11 2.98 -11.10 -10.29
C LEU A 11 3.84 -10.62 -11.47
N LEU A 12 5.10 -11.02 -11.54
CA LEU A 12 6.04 -10.58 -12.58
C LEU A 12 5.50 -10.68 -14.02
N PRO A 13 4.77 -11.74 -14.43
CA PRO A 13 4.26 -11.85 -15.81
C PRO A 13 3.14 -10.88 -16.16
N VAL A 14 2.48 -10.27 -15.17
CA VAL A 14 1.35 -9.34 -15.37
C VAL A 14 1.72 -7.89 -15.05
N LEU A 15 2.96 -7.64 -14.62
CA LEU A 15 3.47 -6.30 -14.41
C LEU A 15 3.81 -5.64 -15.76
N ALA A 16 3.39 -4.39 -15.92
CA ALA A 16 3.83 -3.58 -17.06
C ALA A 16 5.34 -3.33 -16.99
N ASP A 17 5.97 -3.09 -18.14
CA ASP A 17 7.39 -2.74 -18.20
C ASP A 17 7.68 -1.49 -17.35
N GLY A 18 8.71 -1.56 -16.51
CA GLY A 18 9.05 -0.52 -15.53
C GLY A 18 8.24 -0.52 -14.22
N ALA A 19 7.27 -1.42 -14.02
CA ALA A 19 6.55 -1.52 -12.76
C ALA A 19 7.45 -2.05 -11.62
N SER A 20 7.22 -1.55 -10.40
CA SER A 20 8.00 -1.90 -9.20
C SER A 20 7.06 -2.33 -8.07
N ILE A 21 7.38 -3.42 -7.37
CA ILE A 21 6.68 -3.81 -6.14
C ILE A 21 7.47 -3.25 -4.95
N VAL A 22 6.85 -2.31 -4.23
CA VAL A 22 7.39 -1.78 -2.98
C VAL A 22 6.70 -2.49 -1.82
N ASN A 23 7.42 -3.40 -1.16
CA ASN A 23 6.94 -4.03 0.06
C ASN A 23 7.11 -3.08 1.24
N VAL A 24 6.02 -2.48 1.69
CA VAL A 24 5.98 -1.60 2.87
C VAL A 24 5.61 -2.43 4.10
N SER A 25 6.61 -2.73 4.91
CA SER A 25 6.58 -3.42 6.21
C SER A 25 6.50 -4.96 6.19
N GLY A 26 7.48 -5.59 6.84
CA GLY A 26 7.53 -7.04 7.09
C GLY A 26 6.69 -7.44 8.30
N GLY A 27 5.42 -7.07 8.34
CA GLY A 27 4.47 -7.48 9.39
C GLY A 27 4.64 -6.80 10.76
N MET A 28 5.73 -6.08 11.01
CA MET A 28 6.05 -5.44 12.31
C MET A 28 4.85 -4.73 12.98
N VAL A 29 4.17 -3.84 12.26
CA VAL A 29 3.01 -3.10 12.77
C VAL A 29 1.79 -4.00 13.03
N ARG A 30 1.66 -5.11 12.30
CA ARG A 30 0.59 -6.10 12.48
C ARG A 30 0.86 -7.05 13.63
N ASP A 31 2.11 -7.47 13.77
CA ASP A 31 2.52 -8.55 14.67
C ASP A 31 2.94 -8.04 16.06
N ASN A 32 3.22 -6.73 16.20
CA ASN A 32 3.53 -6.08 17.46
C ASN A 32 2.40 -5.13 17.91
N PRO A 33 1.70 -5.45 19.02
CA PRO A 33 0.63 -4.60 19.55
C PRO A 33 1.07 -3.19 19.97
N GLU A 34 2.32 -2.99 20.35
CA GLU A 34 2.85 -1.66 20.68
C GLU A 34 3.01 -0.81 19.42
N ASP A 35 3.60 -1.37 18.38
CA ASP A 35 3.75 -0.69 17.09
C ASP A 35 2.38 -0.41 16.46
N HIS A 36 1.43 -1.35 16.57
CA HIS A 36 0.05 -1.16 16.12
C HIS A 36 -0.60 0.05 16.80
N ARG A 37 -0.49 0.16 18.13
CA ARG A 37 -1.02 1.27 18.92
C ARG A 37 -0.36 2.59 18.56
N MET A 38 0.97 2.59 18.45
CA MET A 38 1.73 3.77 18.06
C MET A 38 1.25 4.28 16.70
N VAL A 39 1.23 3.43 15.66
CA VAL A 39 0.77 3.81 14.32
C VAL A 39 -0.67 4.32 14.36
N SER A 40 -1.58 3.63 15.05
CA SER A 40 -2.98 4.08 15.21
C SER A 40 -3.12 5.48 15.82
N SER A 41 -2.20 5.87 16.72
CA SER A 41 -2.24 7.18 17.38
C SER A 41 -1.75 8.33 16.52
N VAL A 42 -0.99 8.05 15.46
CA VAL A 42 -0.37 9.08 14.60
C VAL A 42 -0.99 9.14 13.20
N THR A 43 -1.78 8.15 12.79
CA THR A 43 -2.57 8.22 11.54
C THR A 43 -3.90 8.91 11.79
N ALA A 44 -4.33 9.77 10.86
CA ALA A 44 -5.68 10.35 10.90
C ALA A 44 -6.77 9.29 10.75
N LEU A 45 -6.45 8.17 10.11
CA LEU A 45 -7.33 7.02 9.96
C LEU A 45 -7.62 6.28 11.28
N GLY A 46 -6.83 6.54 12.33
CA GLY A 46 -6.99 5.90 13.64
C GLY A 46 -6.61 4.42 13.67
N ARG A 47 -5.98 3.91 12.60
CA ARG A 47 -5.49 2.53 12.46
C ARG A 47 -4.34 2.46 11.46
N PRO A 48 -3.55 1.37 11.47
CA PRO A 48 -2.62 1.08 10.38
C PRO A 48 -3.37 0.82 9.07
N GLY A 49 -2.72 1.16 7.96
CA GLY A 49 -3.19 0.76 6.64
C GLY A 49 -3.12 -0.76 6.45
N GLU A 50 -4.12 -1.28 5.76
CA GLU A 50 -4.20 -2.69 5.37
C GLU A 50 -3.93 -2.84 3.87
N ALA A 51 -3.62 -4.07 3.44
CA ALA A 51 -3.38 -4.35 2.02
C ALA A 51 -4.60 -3.99 1.15
N GLY A 52 -5.81 -4.14 1.71
CA GLY A 52 -7.05 -3.77 1.04
C GLY A 52 -7.18 -2.27 0.75
N ASP A 53 -6.65 -1.40 1.61
CA ASP A 53 -6.72 0.06 1.41
C ASP A 53 -5.91 0.49 0.16
N ILE A 54 -4.71 -0.07 0.02
CA ILE A 54 -3.85 0.18 -1.14
C ILE A 54 -4.45 -0.43 -2.41
N GLY A 55 -4.98 -1.66 -2.32
CA GLY A 55 -5.66 -2.31 -3.45
C GLY A 55 -6.86 -1.52 -3.94
N ALA A 56 -7.70 -1.03 -3.03
CA ALA A 56 -8.85 -0.18 -3.36
C ALA A 56 -8.41 1.15 -3.99
N ALA A 57 -7.37 1.79 -3.47
CA ALA A 57 -6.82 3.03 -4.04
C ALA A 57 -6.31 2.82 -5.48
N ILE A 58 -5.55 1.74 -5.72
CA ILE A 58 -5.08 1.39 -7.07
C ILE A 58 -6.26 1.11 -8.00
N ALA A 59 -7.23 0.30 -7.57
CA ALA A 59 -8.40 -0.03 -8.38
C ALA A 59 -9.20 1.23 -8.75
N ALA A 60 -9.37 2.16 -7.80
CA ALA A 60 -10.01 3.44 -8.06
C ALA A 60 -9.20 4.26 -9.09
N LEU A 61 -7.87 4.36 -8.94
CA LEU A 61 -7.02 5.11 -9.88
C LEU A 61 -7.02 4.52 -11.30
N LEU A 62 -7.16 3.20 -11.43
CA LEU A 62 -7.22 2.51 -12.72
C LEU A 62 -8.62 2.49 -13.35
N SER A 63 -9.63 3.02 -12.67
CA SER A 63 -10.99 3.12 -13.23
C SER A 63 -11.09 4.16 -14.35
N ASP A 64 -12.04 3.96 -15.26
CA ASP A 64 -12.29 4.85 -16.41
C ASP A 64 -12.64 6.30 -16.01
N ASP A 65 -13.18 6.47 -14.80
CA ASP A 65 -13.53 7.77 -14.21
C ASP A 65 -12.28 8.62 -13.91
N ASN A 66 -11.13 7.97 -13.72
CA ASN A 66 -9.86 8.61 -13.38
C ASN A 66 -8.86 8.65 -14.55
N ARG A 67 -9.29 8.38 -15.79
CA ARG A 67 -8.41 8.34 -16.99
C ARG A 67 -7.64 9.63 -17.30
N TRP A 68 -8.06 10.76 -16.73
CA TRP A 68 -7.44 12.07 -16.92
C TRP A 68 -6.30 12.32 -15.91
N VAL A 69 -6.14 11.48 -14.89
CA VAL A 69 -5.08 11.60 -13.89
C VAL A 69 -3.78 11.05 -14.47
N THR A 70 -2.79 11.92 -14.70
CA THR A 70 -1.46 11.54 -15.17
C THR A 70 -0.36 12.38 -14.52
N GLY A 71 0.84 11.81 -14.39
CA GLY A 71 2.02 12.48 -13.85
C GLY A 71 1.95 12.85 -12.36
N GLN A 72 0.99 12.29 -11.61
CA GLN A 72 0.79 12.61 -10.20
C GLN A 72 1.48 11.60 -9.27
N ARG A 73 1.97 12.10 -8.13
CA ARG A 73 2.28 11.28 -6.96
C ARG A 73 1.08 11.34 -6.02
N ILE A 74 0.45 10.20 -5.78
CA ILE A 74 -0.73 10.09 -4.91
C ILE A 74 -0.34 9.35 -3.65
N GLU A 75 -0.60 9.97 -2.51
CA GLU A 75 -0.28 9.44 -1.20
C GLU A 75 -1.48 8.71 -0.59
N VAL A 76 -1.24 7.50 -0.09
CA VAL A 76 -2.23 6.65 0.59
C VAL A 76 -1.68 6.27 1.97
N SER A 77 -1.35 7.29 2.77
CA SER A 77 -0.62 7.14 4.04
C SER A 77 -1.53 6.98 5.28
N GLY A 78 -2.85 7.06 5.11
CA GLY A 78 -3.78 7.16 6.25
C GLY A 78 -3.66 8.48 7.01
N GLY A 79 -3.08 9.52 6.38
CA GLY A 79 -2.86 10.84 6.98
C GLY A 79 -1.55 10.96 7.77
N LEU A 80 -0.68 9.95 7.69
CA LEU A 80 0.64 10.01 8.29
C LEU A 80 1.52 10.98 7.49
N PHE A 81 2.14 11.95 8.17
CA PHE A 81 3.05 12.96 7.60
C PHE A 81 2.42 14.01 6.65
N LEU A 82 1.10 14.22 6.72
CA LEU A 82 0.40 15.30 6.01
C LEU A 82 0.25 16.58 6.85
#